data_AF-A0A7X9JY07-F1
#
_entry.id   AF-A0A7X9JY07-F1
#
_cell.length_a   1.000
_cell.length_b   1.000
_cell.length_c   1.000
_cell.angle_alpha   90.00
_cell.angle_beta   90.00
_cell.angle_gamma   90.00
#
_symmetry.space_group_name_H-M   'P 1'
#
loop_
_entity.id
_entity.type
_entity.pdbx_description
1 polymer ?
#
loop_
_entity_poly.entity_id
_entity_poly.type
_entity_poly.pdbx_seq_one_letter_code
_entity_poly.pdbx_strand_id
1 'polypeptide(L)'
;MKISIASGKGGTGKTTVSVNLARVLNKEIILADCDVEEPNAHLFLNTNGKSEEVVSILVPTVEEKLCNSCGECAKICEFSAIVSFGTLPLVFPEMCHACGGCAKVCPTGAIIEQDHRIGVVEISHDGNITLITGKLDVGVAMAPPLIRA
;
A
#
# COMPACT_ATOMS: atom_id res chain seq x y z
N MET A 1 8.60 0.66 -24.18
CA MET A 1 7.63 -0.45 -24.27
C MET A 1 7.24 -0.84 -22.84
N LYS A 2 5.98 -1.18 -22.57
CA LYS A 2 5.54 -1.69 -21.25
C LYS A 2 4.95 -3.08 -21.45
N ILE A 3 5.39 -4.05 -20.65
CA ILE A 3 4.91 -5.43 -20.67
C ILE A 3 4.39 -5.73 -19.28
N SER A 4 3.14 -6.18 -19.19
CA SER A 4 2.54 -6.62 -17.92
C SER A 4 2.45 -8.14 -17.94
N ILE A 5 2.94 -8.78 -16.88
CA ILE A 5 2.85 -10.22 -16.67
C ILE A 5 1.87 -10.43 -15.51
N ALA A 6 0.65 -10.82 -15.86
CA ALA A 6 -0.44 -11.05 -14.92
C ALA A 6 -0.91 -12.51 -15.00
N SER A 7 -1.46 -13.01 -13.90
CA SER A 7 -2.01 -14.37 -13.82
C SER A 7 -2.95 -14.52 -12.62
N GLY A 8 -3.57 -15.69 -12.48
CA GLY A 8 -4.34 -16.06 -11.30
C GLY A 8 -3.49 -16.40 -10.06
N LYS A 9 -4.19 -16.88 -9.02
CA LYS A 9 -3.59 -17.36 -7.76
C LYS A 9 -2.96 -18.74 -7.93
N GLY A 10 -2.08 -19.15 -7.00
CA GLY A 10 -1.60 -20.53 -6.89
C GLY A 10 -0.27 -20.84 -7.60
N GLY A 11 0.73 -19.95 -7.50
CA GLY A 11 2.10 -20.29 -7.93
C GLY A 11 2.28 -20.48 -9.44
N THR A 12 1.62 -19.67 -10.26
CA THR A 12 1.63 -19.81 -11.73
C THR A 12 2.94 -19.35 -12.42
N GLY A 13 4.02 -19.11 -11.67
CA GLY A 13 5.32 -18.72 -12.23
C GLY A 13 5.45 -17.30 -12.76
N LYS A 14 4.64 -16.32 -12.32
CA LYS A 14 4.72 -14.91 -12.77
C LYS A 14 6.15 -14.35 -12.64
N THR A 15 6.70 -14.40 -11.43
CA THR A 15 8.05 -13.90 -11.13
C THR A 15 9.09 -14.57 -12.00
N THR A 16 8.99 -15.90 -12.18
CA THR A 16 9.90 -16.66 -13.00
C THR A 16 9.91 -16.16 -14.44
N VAL A 17 8.73 -15.94 -15.05
CA VAL A 17 8.62 -15.40 -16.41
C VAL A 17 9.13 -13.96 -16.46
N SER A 18 8.77 -13.11 -15.50
CA SER A 18 9.17 -11.70 -15.45
C SER A 18 10.68 -11.51 -15.37
N VAL A 19 11.35 -12.23 -14.45
CA VAL A 19 12.80 -12.14 -14.26
C VAL A 19 13.53 -12.68 -15.48
N ASN A 20 13.15 -13.86 -15.99
CA ASN A 20 13.83 -14.43 -17.15
C ASN A 20 13.64 -13.58 -18.42
N LEU A 21 12.44 -13.01 -18.62
CA LEU A 21 12.21 -12.08 -19.72
C LEU A 21 13.13 -10.85 -19.60
N ALA A 22 13.24 -10.25 -18.41
CA ALA A 22 14.15 -9.13 -18.16
C ALA A 22 15.61 -9.49 -18.45
N ARG A 23 16.06 -10.70 -18.07
CA ARG A 23 17.44 -11.17 -18.26
C ARG A 23 17.80 -11.46 -19.72
N VAL A 24 16.86 -11.95 -20.52
CA VAL A 24 17.11 -12.29 -21.94
C VAL A 24 17.05 -11.05 -22.83
N LEU A 25 16.30 -10.03 -22.43
CA LEU A 25 16.27 -8.74 -23.11
C LEU A 25 17.56 -7.98 -22.81
N ASN A 26 18.58 -8.13 -23.67
CA ASN A 26 19.88 -7.46 -23.58
C ASN A 26 19.77 -5.93 -23.84
N LYS A 27 19.03 -5.23 -22.99
CA LYS A 27 18.73 -3.78 -23.02
C LYS A 27 18.58 -3.28 -21.59
N GLU A 28 18.63 -1.98 -21.36
CA GLU A 28 18.23 -1.41 -20.07
C GLU A 28 16.77 -1.75 -19.76
N ILE A 29 16.51 -2.42 -18.63
CA ILE A 29 15.19 -2.87 -18.20
C ILE A 29 14.88 -2.34 -16.81
N ILE A 30 13.67 -1.82 -16.65
CA ILE A 30 13.04 -1.63 -15.34
C ILE A 30 12.11 -2.81 -15.11
N LEU A 31 12.41 -3.61 -14.10
CA LEU A 31 11.54 -4.68 -13.62
C LEU A 31 10.82 -4.18 -12.36
N ALA A 32 9.50 -4.07 -12.41
CA ALA A 32 8.69 -3.69 -11.26
C ALA A 32 8.02 -4.95 -10.68
N ASP A 33 8.32 -5.27 -9.42
CA ASP A 33 7.63 -6.30 -8.65
C ASP A 33 6.40 -5.67 -7.97
N CYS A 34 5.24 -5.85 -8.60
CA CYS A 34 3.96 -5.34 -8.13
C CYS A 34 3.22 -6.33 -7.21
N ASP A 35 3.81 -7.49 -6.90
CA ASP A 35 3.29 -8.40 -5.87
C ASP A 35 3.75 -7.92 -4.50
N VAL A 36 3.16 -6.84 -4.03
CA VAL A 36 3.66 -6.09 -2.87
C VAL A 36 3.41 -6.76 -1.52
N GLU A 37 2.58 -7.80 -1.49
CA GLU A 37 2.32 -8.60 -0.29
C GLU A 37 3.47 -9.57 -0.02
N GLU A 38 3.97 -10.24 -1.07
CA GLU A 38 5.04 -11.23 -0.98
C GLU A 38 6.07 -11.08 -2.13
N PRO A 39 6.73 -9.91 -2.26
CA PRO A 39 7.63 -9.66 -3.37
C PRO A 39 8.83 -10.58 -3.34
N ASN A 40 9.22 -11.13 -4.49
CA ASN A 40 10.22 -12.20 -4.56
C ASN A 40 11.12 -12.16 -5.80
N ALA A 41 11.00 -11.15 -6.67
CA ALA A 41 11.91 -11.00 -7.82
C ALA A 41 13.39 -10.89 -7.41
N HIS A 42 13.66 -10.22 -6.29
CA HIS A 42 15.01 -10.06 -5.73
C HIS A 42 15.69 -11.39 -5.38
N LEU A 43 14.94 -12.48 -5.13
CA LEU A 43 15.53 -13.80 -4.85
C LEU A 43 16.23 -14.42 -6.06
N PHE A 44 15.95 -13.92 -7.27
CA PHE A 44 16.50 -14.42 -8.53
C PHE A 44 17.55 -13.49 -9.15
N LEU A 45 17.84 -12.35 -8.52
CA LEU A 45 18.73 -11.31 -9.03
C LEU A 45 19.83 -11.00 -7.98
N ASN A 46 21.04 -10.74 -8.44
CA ASN A 46 22.15 -10.37 -7.55
C ASN A 46 22.19 -8.86 -7.34
N THR A 47 21.14 -8.34 -6.70
CA THR A 47 20.91 -6.90 -6.61
C THR A 47 21.86 -6.20 -5.64
N ASN A 48 22.32 -5.00 -6.01
CA ASN A 48 23.14 -4.12 -5.19
C ASN A 48 22.54 -2.70 -5.15
N GLY A 49 23.04 -1.85 -4.23
CA GLY A 49 22.66 -0.43 -4.17
C GLY A 49 21.20 -0.21 -3.79
N LYS A 50 20.83 -0.58 -2.56
CA LYS A 50 19.46 -0.49 -2.07
C LYS A 50 19.13 0.94 -1.62
N SER A 51 18.07 1.52 -2.18
CA SER A 51 17.41 2.71 -1.63
C SER A 51 15.95 2.41 -1.33
N GLU A 52 15.38 3.06 -0.33
CA GLU A 52 14.00 2.85 0.10
C GLU A 52 13.28 4.19 0.25
N GLU A 53 12.04 4.25 -0.22
CA GLU A 53 11.13 5.36 0.00
C GLU A 53 9.91 4.86 0.76
N VAL A 54 9.56 5.55 1.85
CA VAL A 54 8.38 5.23 2.65
C VAL A 54 7.13 5.70 1.93
N VAL A 55 6.11 4.84 1.88
CA VAL A 55 4.80 5.19 1.34
C VAL A 55 3.79 5.27 2.47
N SER A 56 3.04 6.38 2.53
CA SER A 56 1.97 6.62 3.48
C SER A 56 0.62 6.85 2.79
N ILE A 57 -0.44 6.63 3.53
CA ILE A 57 -1.80 7.06 3.20
C ILE A 57 -2.36 7.91 4.33
N LEU A 58 -3.39 8.69 4.03
CA LEU A 58 -4.09 9.51 5.03
C LEU A 58 -5.12 8.66 5.80
N VAL A 59 -4.90 8.49 7.10
CA VAL A 59 -5.81 7.76 7.99
C VAL A 59 -6.41 8.72 9.03
N PRO A 60 -7.71 8.58 9.36
CA PRO A 60 -8.36 9.44 10.34
C PRO A 60 -7.86 9.16 11.76
N THR A 61 -7.71 10.23 12.54
CA THR A 61 -7.61 10.24 14.00
C THR A 61 -8.72 11.09 14.58
N VAL A 62 -9.07 10.85 15.85
CA VAL A 62 -10.18 11.56 16.52
C VAL A 62 -9.61 12.56 17.52
N GLU A 63 -9.93 13.84 17.35
CA GLU A 63 -9.69 14.88 18.35
C GLU A 63 -10.82 14.84 19.40
N GLU A 64 -10.52 14.28 20.57
CA GLU A 64 -11.49 14.03 21.63
C GLU A 64 -12.22 15.29 22.08
N LYS A 65 -11.51 16.44 22.11
CA LYS A 65 -12.08 17.71 22.58
C LYS A 65 -13.18 18.27 21.67
N LEU A 66 -13.16 17.88 20.40
CA LEU A 66 -14.13 18.31 19.39
C LEU A 66 -15.22 17.25 19.16
N CYS A 67 -14.98 16.00 19.57
CA CYS A 67 -15.90 14.91 19.30
C CYS A 67 -17.12 14.98 20.22
N ASN A 68 -18.31 14.94 19.64
CA ASN A 68 -19.58 14.83 20.37
C ASN A 68 -20.19 13.42 20.31
N SER A 69 -19.43 12.41 19.88
CA SER A 69 -19.86 11.00 19.77
C SER A 69 -21.11 10.77 18.91
N CYS A 70 -21.37 11.62 17.90
CA CYS A 70 -22.55 11.50 17.03
C CYS A 70 -22.53 10.24 16.13
N GLY A 71 -21.35 9.67 15.86
CA GLY A 71 -21.20 8.42 15.11
C GLY A 71 -21.32 8.55 13.58
N GLU A 72 -21.49 9.75 13.01
CA GLU A 72 -21.61 9.93 11.55
C GLU A 72 -20.40 9.40 10.76
N CYS A 73 -19.20 9.52 11.33
CA CYS A 73 -17.97 8.95 10.76
C CYS A 73 -17.99 7.42 10.67
N ALA A 74 -18.61 6.73 11.63
CA ALA A 74 -18.77 5.28 11.60
C ALA A 74 -19.86 4.86 10.60
N LYS A 75 -20.98 5.60 10.53
CA LYS A 75 -22.09 5.30 9.61
C LYS A 75 -21.70 5.34 8.14
N ILE A 76 -20.83 6.28 7.74
CA ILE A 76 -20.35 6.39 6.36
C ILE A 76 -19.21 5.41 6.03
N CYS A 77 -18.66 4.72 7.02
CA CYS A 77 -17.48 3.88 6.83
C CYS A 77 -17.87 2.50 6.27
N GLU A 78 -17.93 2.39 4.94
CA GLU A 78 -18.19 1.12 4.22
C GLU A 78 -17.18 0.01 4.54
N PHE A 79 -15.99 0.39 5.04
CA PHE A 79 -14.90 -0.54 5.37
C PHE A 79 -14.88 -0.96 6.84
N SER A 80 -15.81 -0.44 7.66
CA SER A 80 -15.83 -0.69 9.12
C SER A 80 -14.53 -0.35 9.85
N ALA A 81 -13.72 0.56 9.28
CA ALA A 81 -12.49 1.06 9.89
C ALA A 81 -12.75 2.03 11.05
N ILE A 82 -14.00 2.47 11.24
CA ILE A 82 -14.41 3.31 12.36
C ILE A 82 -15.64 2.70 13.00
N VAL A 83 -15.60 2.50 14.31
CA VAL A 83 -16.71 1.95 15.09
C VAL A 83 -17.08 2.92 16.20
N SER A 84 -18.37 3.20 16.39
CA SER A 84 -18.86 4.05 17.48
C SER A 84 -20.15 3.46 18.06
N PHE A 85 -20.20 3.37 19.39
CA PHE A 85 -21.35 2.87 20.15
C PHE A 85 -21.93 3.96 21.07
N GLY A 86 -22.00 5.20 20.58
CA GLY A 86 -22.36 6.37 21.40
C GLY A 86 -21.23 6.86 22.31
N THR A 87 -20.04 6.26 22.17
CA THR A 87 -18.79 6.69 22.79
C THR A 87 -17.88 7.34 21.75
N LEU A 88 -16.71 7.78 22.20
CA LEU A 88 -15.63 8.19 21.32
C LEU A 88 -15.39 7.10 20.25
N PRO A 89 -15.37 7.45 18.96
CA PRO A 89 -15.13 6.50 17.88
C PRO A 89 -13.77 5.81 18.02
N LEU A 90 -13.74 4.50 17.80
CA LEU A 90 -12.51 3.72 17.67
C LEU A 90 -12.15 3.62 16.20
N VAL A 91 -10.89 3.88 15.87
CA VAL A 91 -10.36 3.77 14.50
C VAL A 91 -9.45 2.55 14.41
N PHE A 92 -9.59 1.78 13.33
CA PHE A 92 -8.74 0.67 12.93
C PHE A 92 -7.98 1.07 11.66
N PRO A 93 -6.77 1.66 11.78
CA PRO A 93 -5.97 2.15 10.65
C PRO A 93 -5.77 1.12 9.54
N GLU A 94 -5.57 -0.14 9.93
CA GLU A 94 -5.25 -1.27 9.04
C GLU A 94 -6.40 -1.61 8.08
N MET A 95 -7.63 -1.28 8.47
CA MET A 95 -8.85 -1.46 7.67
C MET A 95 -9.25 -0.20 6.90
N CYS A 96 -8.54 0.92 7.11
CA CYS A 96 -8.90 2.20 6.51
C CYS A 96 -8.51 2.25 5.04
N HIS A 97 -9.44 2.70 4.18
CA HIS A 97 -9.19 2.86 2.76
C HIS A 97 -8.74 4.27 2.33
N ALA A 98 -8.40 5.13 3.28
CA ALA A 98 -7.97 6.52 3.04
C ALA A 98 -8.90 7.32 2.09
N CYS A 99 -10.21 7.11 2.19
CA CYS A 99 -11.18 7.76 1.30
C CYS A 99 -11.57 9.18 1.74
N GLY A 100 -11.21 9.59 2.96
CA GLY A 100 -11.52 10.90 3.56
C GLY A 100 -13.01 11.18 3.80
N GLY A 101 -13.89 10.19 3.63
CA GLY A 101 -15.34 10.37 3.82
C GLY A 101 -15.72 10.72 5.26
N CYS A 102 -15.07 10.09 6.25
CA CYS A 102 -15.31 10.35 7.66
C CYS A 102 -14.93 11.78 8.09
N ALA A 103 -13.87 12.35 7.53
CA ALA A 103 -13.47 13.74 7.76
C ALA A 103 -14.52 14.71 7.20
N LYS A 104 -14.99 14.45 5.96
CA LYS A 104 -15.97 15.31 5.28
C LYS A 104 -17.34 15.33 5.94
N VAL A 105 -17.77 14.21 6.55
CA VAL A 105 -19.09 14.12 7.19
C VAL A 105 -19.09 14.58 8.66
N CYS A 106 -17.92 14.77 9.28
CA CYS A 106 -17.83 15.09 10.69
C CYS A 106 -18.35 16.52 10.96
N PRO A 107 -19.48 16.69 11.68
CA PRO A 107 -20.09 18.01 11.85
C PRO A 107 -19.29 18.93 12.76
N THR A 108 -18.47 18.37 13.64
CA THR A 108 -17.64 19.13 14.59
C THR A 108 -16.19 19.29 14.13
N GLY A 109 -15.81 18.71 12.98
CA GLY A 109 -14.42 18.70 12.51
C GLY A 109 -13.48 17.89 13.41
N ALA A 110 -13.99 16.95 14.21
CA ALA A 110 -13.20 16.15 15.13
C ALA A 110 -12.36 15.05 14.46
N ILE A 111 -12.57 14.77 13.17
CA ILE A 111 -11.79 13.78 12.42
C ILE A 111 -10.66 14.49 11.67
N ILE A 112 -9.42 14.18 12.01
CA ILE A 112 -8.20 14.75 11.41
C ILE A 112 -7.51 13.65 10.62
N GLU A 113 -7.04 13.94 9.41
CA GLU A 113 -6.27 12.99 8.62
C GLU A 113 -4.77 13.13 8.91
N GLN A 114 -4.09 11.99 9.12
CA GLN A 114 -2.65 11.92 9.39
C GLN A 114 -1.98 10.88 8.51
N ASP A 115 -0.70 11.09 8.20
CA ASP A 115 0.11 10.12 7.49
C ASP A 115 0.24 8.83 8.29
N HIS A 116 -0.17 7.73 7.66
CA HIS A 116 0.01 6.38 8.16
C HIS A 116 0.84 5.59 7.15
N ARG A 117 2.01 5.13 7.58
CA ARG A 117 2.90 4.32 6.77
C ARG A 117 2.21 2.99 6.40
N ILE A 118 2.33 2.59 5.14
CA ILE A 118 1.77 1.32 4.63
C ILE A 118 2.82 0.37 4.04
N GLY A 119 4.05 0.84 3.85
CA GLY A 119 5.11 0.05 3.26
C GLY A 119 6.23 0.91 2.69
N VAL A 120 7.03 0.29 1.83
CA VAL A 120 8.17 0.92 1.15
C VAL A 120 8.21 0.55 -0.32
N VAL A 121 8.77 1.45 -1.13
CA VAL A 121 9.27 1.13 -2.46
C VAL A 121 10.79 1.03 -2.37
N GLU A 122 11.32 -0.15 -2.69
CA GLU A 122 12.75 -0.44 -2.70
C GLU A 122 13.27 -0.43 -4.15
N ILE A 123 14.38 0.26 -4.38
CA ILE A 123 15.07 0.26 -5.68
C ILE A 123 16.43 -0.39 -5.52
N SER A 124 16.78 -1.28 -6.45
CA SER A 124 18.06 -1.97 -6.49
C SER A 124 18.47 -2.36 -7.91
N HIS A 125 19.71 -2.80 -8.11
CA HIS A 125 20.29 -3.00 -9.44
C HIS A 125 21.04 -4.32 -9.60
N ASP A 126 20.83 -5.03 -10.72
CA ASP A 126 21.62 -6.19 -11.17
C ASP A 126 21.98 -6.01 -12.65
N GLY A 127 23.20 -5.54 -12.93
CA GLY A 127 23.65 -5.25 -14.29
C GLY A 127 22.80 -4.16 -14.97
N ASN A 128 22.16 -4.52 -16.08
CA ASN A 128 21.25 -3.69 -16.89
C ASN A 128 19.79 -3.70 -16.39
N ILE A 129 19.53 -4.31 -15.22
CA ILE A 129 18.19 -4.40 -14.63
C ILE A 129 18.12 -3.50 -13.40
N THR A 130 17.24 -2.51 -13.45
CA THR A 130 16.75 -1.80 -12.27
C THR A 130 15.52 -2.54 -11.74
N LEU A 131 15.62 -3.09 -10.54
CA LEU A 131 14.51 -3.71 -9.84
C LEU A 131 13.85 -2.67 -8.93
N ILE A 132 12.55 -2.46 -9.14
CA ILE A 132 11.67 -1.68 -8.26
C ILE A 132 10.76 -2.68 -7.56
N THR A 133 10.79 -2.71 -6.23
CA THR A 133 10.00 -3.64 -5.42
C THR A 133 9.09 -2.87 -4.49
N GLY A 134 7.78 -3.03 -4.60
CA GLY A 134 6.88 -2.58 -3.53
C GLY A 134 6.81 -3.64 -2.44
N LYS A 135 6.83 -3.22 -1.17
CA LYS A 135 6.69 -4.10 -0.02
C LYS A 135 5.74 -3.49 1.01
N LEU A 136 4.58 -4.13 1.21
CA LEU A 136 3.61 -3.74 2.23
C LEU A 136 4.12 -4.07 3.64
N ASP A 137 3.76 -3.23 4.60
CA ASP A 137 3.88 -3.57 6.01
C ASP A 137 2.83 -4.63 6.40
N VAL A 138 3.17 -5.51 7.33
CA VAL A 138 2.30 -6.61 7.77
C VAL A 138 1.02 -6.06 8.39
N GLY A 139 -0.13 -6.60 7.96
CA GLY A 139 -1.45 -6.21 8.48
C GLY A 139 -2.15 -5.12 7.66
N VAL A 140 -1.46 -4.47 6.71
CA VAL A 140 -2.08 -3.51 5.81
C VAL A 140 -2.95 -4.24 4.78
N ALA A 141 -4.25 -3.94 4.74
CA ALA A 141 -5.20 -4.61 3.85
C ALA A 141 -5.16 -4.14 2.39
N MET A 142 -4.58 -2.96 2.11
CA MET A 142 -4.64 -2.32 0.79
C MET A 142 -3.30 -2.27 0.07
N ALA A 143 -3.14 -3.14 -0.93
CA ALA A 143 -2.03 -3.08 -1.88
C ALA A 143 -2.07 -1.93 -2.91
N PRO A 144 -3.23 -1.52 -3.47
CA PRO A 144 -3.24 -0.58 -4.60
C PRO A 144 -2.54 0.76 -4.38
N PRO A 145 -2.61 1.42 -3.20
CA PRO A 145 -1.87 2.66 -2.97
C PRO A 145 -0.35 2.47 -3.09
N LEU A 146 0.20 1.37 -2.57
CA LEU A 146 1.63 1.07 -2.68
C LEU A 146 2.03 0.73 -4.12
N ILE A 147 1.20 0.00 -4.86
CA ILE A 147 1.46 -0.33 -6.27
C ILE A 147 1.47 0.94 -7.16
N ARG A 148 0.80 2.03 -6.74
CA ARG A 148 0.71 3.29 -7.47
C ARG A 148 1.80 4.30 -7.16
N ALA A 149 2.49 4.16 -6.03
CA ALA A 149 3.61 5.01 -5.64
C ALA A 149 4.79 4.82 -6.61
#